data_AF-A0A929TTZ8-F1
#
_entry.id   AF-A0A929TTZ8-F1
#
_cell.length_a   1.000
_cell.length_b   1.000
_cell.length_c   1.000
_cell.angle_alpha   90.00
_cell.angle_beta   90.00
_cell.angle_gamma   90.00
#
_symmetry.space_group_name_H-M   'P 1'
#
loop_
_entity.id
_entity.type
_entity.pdbx_description
1 polymer ?
#
loop_
_entity_poly.entity_id
_entity_poly.type
_entity_poly.pdbx_seq_one_letter_code
_entity_poly.pdbx_strand_id
1 'polypeptide(L)'
;VLIREWYNRPWNKVLRAKNPSIAEKIAAAMEDACRNDNIGYDQYERTTLYDLCKANGWNIKAVNKPCETDCSALVSVCVNAAGVRLSGSIYTGNESAALLKTGEFELLDAPKYLTTDEYLRRGDILLYEFHHTAIALENGKKAEKTKPAQVEYPLGWNVSSDGQWWYADTPHSRIVGRWAYINGRWYVFDQKGSMIKGWFKQGDDWYYMNSLDGAMLSGQWIDVDGMSFYLTKSGVMAINAYIKADGKDLYYWVDSEGKYQKEYDTSKPDLKNYDLAE
;
A
#
# COMPACT_ATOMS: atom_id res chain seq x y z
N VAL A 1 -2.93 14.73 -21.74
CA VAL A 1 -3.85 14.33 -20.64
C VAL A 1 -5.31 14.45 -21.09
N LEU A 2 -6.29 13.77 -20.49
CA LEU A 2 -7.68 13.81 -20.98
C LEU A 2 -8.75 13.56 -19.91
N ILE A 3 -9.95 14.09 -20.16
CA ILE A 3 -11.18 13.84 -19.39
C ILE A 3 -11.96 12.71 -20.06
N ARG A 4 -12.58 11.82 -19.28
CA ARG A 4 -13.43 10.73 -19.76
C ARG A 4 -14.58 10.48 -18.80
N GLU A 5 -15.62 9.82 -19.28
CA GLU A 5 -16.67 9.22 -18.44
C GLU A 5 -16.09 8.14 -17.51
N TRP A 6 -16.91 7.61 -16.59
CA TRP A 6 -16.49 6.72 -15.49
C TRP A 6 -15.32 5.81 -15.86
N TYR A 7 -14.23 6.00 -15.14
CA TYR A 7 -12.98 5.34 -15.41
C TYR A 7 -12.75 4.20 -14.43
N ASN A 8 -13.29 3.04 -14.79
CA ASN A 8 -13.22 1.86 -13.95
C ASN A 8 -11.79 1.26 -13.92
N ARG A 9 -11.20 1.22 -12.73
CA ARG A 9 -9.93 0.56 -12.40
C ARG A 9 -10.12 -0.15 -11.05
N PRO A 10 -9.24 -1.09 -10.66
CA PRO A 10 -9.27 -1.70 -9.33
C PRO A 10 -8.76 -0.70 -8.27
N TRP A 11 -9.48 0.41 -8.11
CA TRP A 11 -9.20 1.44 -7.12
C TRP A 11 -9.15 0.82 -5.73
N ASN A 12 -8.09 1.06 -4.98
CA ASN A 12 -7.93 0.55 -3.62
C ASN A 12 -8.01 1.67 -2.57
N LYS A 13 -7.95 2.94 -2.99
CA LYS A 13 -8.09 4.11 -2.10
C LYS A 13 -8.80 5.26 -2.83
N VAL A 14 -9.55 6.05 -2.07
CA VAL A 14 -9.99 7.40 -2.46
C VAL A 14 -9.53 8.38 -1.40
N LEU A 15 -8.87 9.47 -1.82
CA LEU A 15 -8.43 10.55 -0.95
C LEU A 15 -9.34 11.75 -1.19
N ARG A 16 -10.06 12.16 -0.15
CA ARG A 16 -11.00 13.28 -0.20
C ARG A 16 -10.44 14.46 0.58
N ALA A 17 -10.40 15.63 -0.04
CA ALA A 17 -10.05 16.85 0.68
C ALA A 17 -11.15 17.15 1.72
N LYS A 18 -10.75 17.38 2.97
CA LYS A 18 -11.65 17.71 4.08
C LYS A 18 -12.35 19.05 3.86
N ASN A 19 -11.65 19.99 3.22
CA ASN A 19 -12.19 21.28 2.82
C ASN A 19 -12.75 21.21 1.39
N PRO A 20 -14.06 21.39 1.17
CA PRO A 20 -14.66 21.38 -0.16
C PRO A 20 -14.06 22.41 -1.13
N SER A 21 -13.58 23.55 -0.63
CA SER A 21 -12.90 24.55 -1.47
C SER A 21 -11.56 24.04 -2.01
N ILE A 22 -10.84 23.21 -1.25
CA ILE A 22 -9.62 22.55 -1.74
C ILE A 22 -9.99 21.53 -2.82
N ALA A 23 -11.03 20.72 -2.58
CA ALA A 23 -11.50 19.72 -3.55
C ALA A 23 -11.86 20.37 -4.90
N GLU A 24 -12.60 21.49 -4.86
CA GLU A 24 -12.96 22.23 -6.07
C GLU A 24 -11.73 22.75 -6.82
N LYS A 25 -10.75 23.32 -6.11
CA LYS A 25 -9.53 23.82 -6.74
C LYS A 25 -8.71 22.71 -7.38
N ILE A 26 -8.65 21.53 -6.76
CA ILE A 26 -7.98 20.35 -7.32
C ILE A 26 -8.66 19.93 -8.64
N ALA A 27 -9.99 19.83 -8.65
CA ALA A 27 -10.74 19.48 -9.85
C ALA A 27 -10.58 20.53 -10.96
N ALA A 28 -10.69 21.81 -10.63
CA ALA A 28 -10.48 22.90 -11.57
C ALA A 28 -9.06 22.90 -12.17
N ALA A 29 -8.04 22.65 -11.35
CA ALA A 29 -6.66 22.53 -11.80
C ALA A 29 -6.46 21.35 -12.78
N MET A 30 -7.10 20.21 -12.54
CA MET A 30 -7.08 19.06 -13.46
C MET A 30 -7.76 19.39 -14.79
N GLU A 31 -8.88 20.12 -14.77
CA GLU A 31 -9.53 20.58 -15.99
C GLU A 31 -8.65 21.57 -16.77
N ASP A 32 -8.01 22.51 -16.08
CA ASP A 32 -7.08 23.46 -16.70
C ASP A 32 -5.91 22.75 -17.35
N ALA A 33 -5.38 21.70 -16.71
CA ALA A 33 -4.35 20.87 -17.30
C ALA A 33 -4.85 20.13 -18.54
N CYS A 34 -6.05 19.56 -18.48
CA CYS A 34 -6.67 18.86 -19.61
C CYS A 34 -7.01 19.76 -20.80
N ARG A 35 -7.27 21.06 -20.58
CA ARG A 35 -7.58 22.05 -21.62
C ARG A 35 -6.33 22.68 -22.25
N ASN A 36 -5.14 22.45 -21.69
CA ASN A 36 -3.92 23.09 -22.16
C ASN A 36 -3.18 22.16 -23.13
N ASP A 37 -3.18 22.52 -24.42
CA ASP A 37 -2.54 21.75 -25.50
C ASP A 37 -1.01 21.61 -25.35
N ASN A 38 -0.38 22.38 -24.46
CA ASN A 38 1.05 22.25 -24.16
C ASN A 38 1.35 21.14 -23.13
N ILE A 39 0.34 20.48 -22.57
CA ILE A 39 0.50 19.48 -21.51
C ILE A 39 0.23 18.07 -22.08
N GLY A 40 1.31 17.38 -22.39
CA GLY A 40 1.32 16.00 -22.84
C GLY A 40 1.18 14.98 -21.71
N TYR A 41 1.44 13.72 -22.03
CA TYR A 41 1.57 12.64 -21.06
C TYR A 41 2.73 11.72 -21.48
N ASP A 42 3.79 11.69 -20.69
CA ASP A 42 4.93 10.79 -20.84
C ASP A 42 5.49 10.43 -19.46
N GLN A 43 5.67 9.13 -19.23
CA GLN A 43 6.22 8.61 -17.98
C GLN A 43 7.73 8.86 -17.85
N TYR A 44 8.47 9.00 -18.96
CA TYR A 44 9.91 9.26 -18.94
C TYR A 44 10.24 10.73 -18.63
N GLU A 45 9.36 11.66 -18.99
CA GLU A 45 9.50 13.10 -18.75
C GLU A 45 8.49 13.65 -17.73
N ARG A 46 8.06 12.77 -16.81
CA ARG A 46 6.93 12.94 -15.88
C ARG A 46 6.91 14.22 -15.03
N THR A 47 8.04 14.92 -14.85
CA THR A 47 8.15 16.08 -13.95
C THR A 47 8.23 17.43 -14.67
N THR A 48 8.28 17.46 -16.00
CA THR A 48 8.50 18.73 -16.73
C THR A 48 7.35 19.72 -16.52
N LEU A 49 6.08 19.25 -16.48
CA LEU A 49 4.95 20.08 -16.04
C LEU A 49 5.12 20.59 -14.59
N TYR A 50 5.54 19.71 -13.69
CA TYR A 50 5.70 20.04 -12.27
C TYR A 50 6.71 21.17 -12.08
N ASP A 51 7.84 21.12 -12.78
CA ASP A 51 8.88 22.15 -12.68
C ASP A 51 8.41 23.50 -13.23
N LEU A 52 7.68 23.50 -14.35
CA LEU A 52 7.10 24.73 -14.92
C LEU A 52 6.08 25.36 -13.96
N CYS A 53 5.16 24.55 -13.43
CA CYS A 53 4.16 25.01 -12.47
C CYS A 53 4.82 25.50 -11.17
N LYS A 54 5.82 24.78 -10.65
CA LYS A 54 6.54 25.23 -9.45
C LYS A 54 7.21 26.59 -9.65
N ALA A 55 7.82 26.82 -10.81
CA ALA A 55 8.49 28.08 -11.14
C ALA A 55 7.50 29.25 -11.32
N ASN A 56 6.26 28.98 -11.73
CA ASN A 56 5.26 30.00 -12.01
C ASN A 56 4.23 30.22 -10.89
N GLY A 57 4.45 29.65 -9.70
CA GLY A 57 3.53 29.77 -8.56
C GLY A 57 2.27 28.89 -8.68
N TRP A 58 2.40 27.74 -9.34
CA TRP A 58 1.36 26.72 -9.57
C TRP A 58 0.20 27.17 -10.46
N ASN A 59 0.47 28.08 -11.39
CA ASN A 59 -0.49 28.56 -12.37
C ASN A 59 -0.45 27.70 -13.65
N ILE A 60 -1.27 26.65 -13.67
CA ILE A 60 -1.35 25.68 -14.79
C ILE A 60 -1.78 26.36 -16.11
N LYS A 61 -2.67 27.35 -16.06
CA LYS A 61 -3.13 28.10 -17.24
C LYS A 61 -2.02 28.90 -17.92
N ALA A 62 -1.01 29.32 -17.15
CA ALA A 62 0.11 30.10 -17.67
C ALA A 62 1.19 29.25 -18.34
N VAL A 63 1.07 27.91 -18.30
CA VAL A 63 2.01 27.01 -18.99
C VAL A 63 1.81 27.17 -20.50
N ASN A 64 2.85 27.65 -21.19
CA ASN A 64 2.84 27.96 -22.62
C ASN A 64 4.01 27.32 -23.39
N LYS A 65 4.69 26.36 -22.75
CA LYS A 65 5.76 25.55 -23.34
C LYS A 65 5.35 24.09 -23.30
N PRO A 66 5.62 23.31 -24.36
CA PRO A 66 5.42 21.87 -24.34
C PRO A 66 6.08 21.24 -23.13
N CYS A 67 5.32 20.41 -22.43
CA CYS A 67 5.75 19.68 -21.25
C CYS A 67 4.93 18.42 -21.08
N GLU A 68 5.46 17.50 -20.29
CA GLU A 68 4.93 16.18 -20.04
C GLU A 68 4.65 15.98 -18.54
N THR A 69 3.78 15.03 -18.26
CA THR A 69 3.45 14.61 -16.91
C THR A 69 3.09 13.12 -16.91
N ASP A 70 3.17 12.48 -15.75
CA ASP A 70 2.43 11.24 -15.50
C ASP A 70 1.18 11.51 -14.64
N CYS A 71 0.47 10.44 -14.27
CA CYS A 71 -0.76 10.54 -13.47
C CYS A 71 -0.52 11.17 -12.09
N SER A 72 0.47 10.66 -11.33
CA SER A 72 0.78 11.11 -9.97
C SER A 72 1.47 12.49 -9.92
N ALA A 73 2.30 12.81 -10.89
CA ALA A 73 2.90 14.14 -11.04
C ALA A 73 1.82 15.18 -11.36
N LEU A 74 0.86 14.83 -12.23
CA LEU A 74 -0.26 15.71 -12.55
C LEU A 74 -1.15 15.97 -11.34
N VAL A 75 -1.52 14.92 -10.60
CA VAL A 75 -2.27 15.07 -9.34
C VAL A 75 -1.49 15.95 -8.36
N SER A 76 -0.17 15.75 -8.25
CA SER A 76 0.67 16.59 -7.38
C SER A 76 0.69 18.06 -7.78
N VAL A 77 0.70 18.36 -9.08
CA VAL A 77 0.56 19.73 -9.60
C VAL A 77 -0.80 20.31 -9.23
N CYS A 78 -1.88 19.55 -9.43
CA CYS A 78 -3.24 20.00 -9.11
C CYS A 78 -3.42 20.29 -7.61
N VAL A 79 -2.85 19.44 -6.76
CA VAL A 79 -2.91 19.60 -5.29
C VAL A 79 -2.11 20.81 -4.82
N ASN A 80 -0.91 21.04 -5.38
CA ASN A 80 -0.15 22.25 -5.09
C ASN A 80 -0.84 23.52 -5.62
N ALA A 81 -1.45 23.49 -6.80
CA ALA A 81 -2.26 24.58 -7.34
C ALA A 81 -3.48 24.90 -6.46
N ALA A 82 -4.03 23.91 -5.77
CA ALA A 82 -5.09 24.09 -4.78
C ALA A 82 -4.63 24.72 -3.45
N GLY A 83 -3.31 24.90 -3.27
CA GLY A 83 -2.70 25.49 -2.07
C GLY A 83 -2.24 24.46 -1.04
N VAL A 84 -2.35 23.15 -1.33
CA VAL A 84 -1.87 22.09 -0.45
C VAL A 84 -0.45 21.70 -0.85
N ARG A 85 0.52 22.02 0.00
CA ARG A 85 1.94 21.84 -0.31
C ARG A 85 2.34 20.36 -0.29
N LEU A 86 2.57 19.79 -1.46
CA LEU A 86 3.23 18.50 -1.63
C LEU A 86 4.68 18.72 -2.09
N SER A 87 5.62 18.12 -1.37
CA SER A 87 7.05 18.18 -1.68
C SER A 87 7.62 16.77 -1.83
N GLY A 88 8.69 16.65 -2.62
CA GLY A 88 9.32 15.37 -2.94
C GLY A 88 8.81 14.75 -4.25
N SER A 89 9.45 13.64 -4.65
CA SER A 89 9.04 12.87 -5.82
C SER A 89 7.81 12.03 -5.47
N ILE A 90 6.63 12.56 -5.79
CA ILE A 90 5.37 11.84 -5.61
C ILE A 90 5.17 10.89 -6.78
N TYR A 91 4.83 9.64 -6.46
CA TYR A 91 4.42 8.60 -7.39
C TYR A 91 3.31 7.76 -6.75
N THR A 92 2.60 6.95 -7.52
CA THR A 92 1.40 6.22 -7.06
C THR A 92 1.64 5.27 -5.86
N GLY A 93 2.89 4.91 -5.55
CA GLY A 93 3.24 4.12 -4.37
C GLY A 93 3.45 4.91 -3.07
N ASN A 94 3.61 6.24 -3.15
CA ASN A 94 3.76 7.11 -1.96
C ASN A 94 2.71 8.24 -1.87
N GLU A 95 1.88 8.42 -2.90
CA GLU A 95 0.91 9.50 -3.04
C GLU A 95 -0.11 9.54 -1.89
N SER A 96 -0.71 8.40 -1.52
CA SER A 96 -1.64 8.33 -0.39
C SER A 96 -0.99 8.81 0.92
N ALA A 97 0.22 8.33 1.22
CA ALA A 97 0.93 8.71 2.43
C ALA A 97 1.29 10.21 2.42
N ALA A 98 1.72 10.74 1.28
CA ALA A 98 2.04 12.15 1.13
C ALA A 98 0.82 13.06 1.32
N LEU A 99 -0.31 12.72 0.71
CA LEU A 99 -1.57 13.46 0.84
C LEU A 99 -2.10 13.44 2.27
N LEU A 100 -2.13 12.26 2.91
CA LEU A 100 -2.62 12.14 4.28
C LEU A 100 -1.73 12.89 5.28
N LYS A 101 -0.42 12.91 5.06
CA LYS A 101 0.54 13.66 5.90
C LYS A 101 0.29 15.16 5.92
N THR A 102 -0.39 15.73 4.92
CA THR A 102 -0.75 17.16 4.91
C THR A 102 -1.80 17.51 5.96
N GLY A 103 -2.57 16.52 6.44
CA GLY A 103 -3.73 16.75 7.31
C GLY A 103 -4.99 17.23 6.58
N GLU A 104 -4.89 17.60 5.30
CA GLU A 104 -5.98 18.17 4.49
C GLU A 104 -6.89 17.11 3.86
N PHE A 105 -6.48 15.84 3.87
CA PHE A 105 -7.21 14.74 3.23
C PHE A 105 -7.66 13.68 4.24
N GLU A 106 -8.78 13.04 3.94
CA GLU A 106 -9.26 11.81 4.59
C GLU A 106 -9.18 10.64 3.61
N LEU A 107 -8.98 9.43 4.14
CA LEU A 107 -8.97 8.20 3.38
C LEU A 107 -10.37 7.58 3.36
N LEU A 108 -10.81 7.20 2.17
CA LEU A 108 -12.04 6.45 1.93
C LEU A 108 -11.67 5.13 1.24
N ASP A 109 -11.83 4.01 1.94
CA ASP A 109 -11.46 2.66 1.49
C ASP A 109 -12.66 1.69 1.45
N ALA A 110 -13.85 2.16 1.83
CA ALA A 110 -15.05 1.35 1.77
C ALA A 110 -15.44 1.03 0.30
N PRO A 111 -15.87 -0.20 -0.03
CA PRO A 111 -16.15 -0.62 -1.41
C PRO A 111 -17.05 0.32 -2.22
N LYS A 112 -18.03 0.96 -1.57
CA LYS A 112 -18.95 1.92 -2.21
C LYS A 112 -18.25 3.13 -2.88
N TYR A 113 -17.05 3.50 -2.43
CA TYR A 113 -16.25 4.58 -3.05
C TYR A 113 -15.30 4.05 -4.14
N LEU A 114 -15.02 2.75 -4.14
CA LEU A 114 -13.97 2.16 -4.97
C LEU A 114 -14.52 1.51 -6.25
N THR A 115 -15.76 1.00 -6.21
CA THR A 115 -16.32 0.20 -7.32
C THR A 115 -17.27 0.97 -8.22
N THR A 116 -17.70 2.18 -7.81
CA THR A 116 -18.66 3.01 -8.55
C THR A 116 -18.37 4.50 -8.34
N ASP A 117 -18.77 5.34 -9.29
CA ASP A 117 -18.74 6.80 -9.16
C ASP A 117 -19.85 7.38 -8.27
N GLU A 118 -20.88 6.60 -7.94
CA GLU A 118 -22.11 7.10 -7.32
C GLU A 118 -21.89 7.89 -6.02
N TYR A 119 -20.81 7.61 -5.28
CA TYR A 119 -20.49 8.21 -3.99
C TYR A 119 -19.27 9.14 -4.01
N LEU A 120 -18.63 9.27 -5.17
CA LEU A 120 -17.50 10.17 -5.34
C LEU A 120 -17.95 11.63 -5.32
N ARG A 121 -17.06 12.50 -4.87
CA ARG A 121 -17.22 13.94 -4.92
C ARG A 121 -16.21 14.51 -5.90
N ARG A 122 -16.60 15.61 -6.52
CA ARG A 122 -15.69 16.43 -7.30
C ARG A 122 -14.47 16.80 -6.45
N GLY A 123 -13.28 16.54 -6.99
CA GLY A 123 -12.00 16.70 -6.31
C GLY A 123 -11.49 15.48 -5.55
N ASP A 124 -12.26 14.39 -5.47
CA ASP A 124 -11.77 13.12 -4.94
C ASP A 124 -10.64 12.59 -5.82
N ILE A 125 -9.55 12.15 -5.18
CA ILE A 125 -8.42 11.51 -5.84
C ILE A 125 -8.60 10.00 -5.70
N LEU A 126 -8.88 9.31 -6.81
CA LEU A 126 -8.92 7.85 -6.86
C LEU A 126 -7.50 7.32 -7.05
N LEU A 127 -7.12 6.33 -6.27
CA LEU A 127 -5.79 5.74 -6.31
C LEU A 127 -5.89 4.22 -6.38
N TYR A 128 -5.18 3.67 -7.36
CA TYR A 128 -4.76 2.28 -7.41
C TYR A 128 -3.26 2.28 -7.18
N GLU A 129 -2.86 2.08 -5.93
CA GLU A 129 -1.45 2.21 -5.50
C GLU A 129 -0.51 1.43 -6.41
N PHE A 130 0.66 2.03 -6.69
CA PHE A 130 1.68 1.50 -7.61
C PHE A 130 1.29 1.41 -9.09
N HIS A 131 0.07 1.77 -9.47
CA HIS A 131 -0.41 1.62 -10.85
C HIS A 131 -1.00 2.89 -11.44
N HIS A 132 -1.95 3.54 -10.77
CA HIS A 132 -2.63 4.70 -11.36
C HIS A 132 -3.34 5.60 -10.35
N THR A 133 -3.47 6.88 -10.70
CA THR A 133 -4.27 7.86 -9.94
C THR A 133 -5.12 8.70 -10.90
N ALA A 134 -6.27 9.18 -10.44
CA ALA A 134 -7.17 10.05 -11.20
C ALA A 134 -7.94 10.98 -10.26
N ILE A 135 -8.46 12.10 -10.79
CA ILE A 135 -9.32 13.02 -10.04
C ILE A 135 -10.75 12.92 -10.57
N ALA A 136 -11.72 12.75 -9.67
CA ALA A 136 -13.13 12.86 -9.99
C ALA A 136 -13.47 14.33 -10.28
N LEU A 137 -14.02 14.59 -11.47
CA LEU A 137 -14.42 15.94 -11.87
C LEU A 137 -15.91 16.23 -11.62
N GLU A 138 -16.69 15.25 -11.18
CA GLU A 138 -18.12 15.44 -10.94
C GLU A 138 -18.54 14.75 -9.65
N ASN A 139 -19.67 15.20 -9.10
CA ASN A 139 -20.30 14.54 -7.97
C ASN A 139 -21.12 13.35 -8.46
N GLY A 140 -20.93 12.20 -7.81
CA GLY A 140 -21.82 11.06 -7.97
C GLY A 140 -23.22 11.36 -7.44
N LYS A 141 -24.23 10.69 -8.00
CA LYS A 141 -25.65 10.89 -7.66
C LYS A 141 -26.02 10.66 -6.17
N LYS A 142 -25.12 10.07 -5.37
CA LYS A 142 -25.28 9.81 -3.93
C LYS A 142 -24.27 10.59 -3.05
N ALA A 143 -23.45 11.47 -3.63
CA ALA A 143 -22.35 12.17 -2.97
C ALA A 143 -22.77 13.05 -1.77
N GLU A 144 -23.96 13.65 -1.82
CA GLU A 144 -24.48 14.56 -0.79
C GLU A 144 -25.25 13.84 0.34
N LYS A 145 -25.61 12.56 0.17
CA LYS A 145 -26.42 11.81 1.15
C LYS A 145 -25.61 11.22 2.31
N THR A 146 -24.31 11.49 2.37
CA THR A 146 -23.45 10.99 3.45
C THR A 146 -22.43 12.06 3.84
N LYS A 147 -22.61 12.74 4.98
CA LYS A 147 -21.42 13.22 5.71
C LYS A 147 -20.57 11.96 5.95
N PRO A 148 -19.27 11.92 5.58
CA PRO A 148 -18.41 10.86 6.07
C PRO A 148 -18.50 10.91 7.59
N ALA A 149 -18.92 9.81 8.21
CA ALA A 149 -18.71 9.67 9.63
C ALA A 149 -17.19 9.69 9.82
N GLN A 150 -16.66 10.67 10.55
CA GLN A 150 -15.31 10.60 11.07
C GLN A 150 -15.30 9.40 12.02
N VAL A 151 -14.91 8.23 11.50
CA VAL A 151 -14.66 7.07 12.35
C VAL A 151 -13.28 7.28 12.92
N GLU A 152 -13.22 7.79 14.15
CA GLU A 152 -11.98 7.79 14.90
C GLU A 152 -11.73 6.38 15.44
N TYR A 153 -10.62 5.80 15.05
CA TYR A 153 -10.14 4.53 15.59
C TYR A 153 -9.39 4.77 16.90
N PRO A 154 -9.64 3.98 17.95
CA PRO A 154 -8.74 3.92 19.09
C PRO A 154 -7.34 3.51 18.59
N LEU A 155 -6.31 4.25 18.97
CA LEU A 155 -4.94 3.97 18.51
C LEU A 155 -4.44 2.62 19.05
N GLY A 156 -3.64 1.95 18.22
CA GLY A 156 -3.00 0.70 18.58
C GLY A 156 -3.85 -0.53 18.27
N TRP A 157 -3.69 -1.57 19.09
CA TRP A 157 -4.37 -2.84 18.92
C TRP A 157 -5.83 -2.76 19.34
N ASN A 158 -6.70 -3.27 18.48
CA ASN A 158 -8.13 -3.32 18.68
C ASN A 158 -8.64 -4.71 18.31
N VAL A 159 -9.82 -5.06 18.83
CA VAL A 159 -10.52 -6.31 18.54
C VAL A 159 -11.94 -6.01 18.07
N SER A 160 -12.34 -6.60 16.95
CA SER A 160 -13.71 -6.50 16.44
C SER A 160 -14.67 -7.41 17.23
N SER A 161 -15.97 -7.23 17.02
CA SER A 161 -17.00 -8.02 17.70
C SER A 161 -16.95 -9.52 17.38
N ASP A 162 -16.39 -9.89 16.22
CA ASP A 162 -16.13 -11.26 15.78
C ASP A 162 -14.73 -11.78 16.21
N GLY A 163 -14.02 -11.03 17.06
CA GLY A 163 -12.75 -11.46 17.66
C GLY A 163 -11.51 -11.26 16.78
N GLN A 164 -11.62 -10.55 15.66
CA GLN A 164 -10.49 -10.26 14.78
C GLN A 164 -9.68 -9.07 15.30
N TRP A 165 -8.37 -9.28 15.42
CA TRP A 165 -7.45 -8.22 15.81
C TRP A 165 -7.13 -7.32 14.63
N TRP A 166 -7.08 -6.01 14.85
CA TRP A 166 -6.67 -5.03 13.86
C TRP A 166 -5.85 -3.92 14.54
N TYR A 167 -5.12 -3.13 13.76
CA TYR A 167 -4.25 -2.09 14.31
C TYR A 167 -4.51 -0.74 13.65
N ALA A 168 -4.65 0.32 14.46
CA ALA A 168 -4.66 1.71 14.01
C ALA A 168 -3.33 2.40 14.33
N ASP A 169 -2.62 2.83 13.29
CA ASP A 169 -1.42 3.66 13.42
C ASP A 169 -1.78 5.15 13.55
N THR A 170 -2.98 5.56 13.13
CA THR A 170 -3.53 6.91 13.30
C THR A 170 -5.01 6.84 13.65
N PRO A 171 -5.61 7.93 14.18
CA PRO A 171 -7.04 7.93 14.51
C PRO A 171 -7.94 7.77 13.28
N HIS A 172 -7.41 7.89 12.06
CA HIS A 172 -8.19 7.89 10.83
C HIS A 172 -7.76 6.77 9.86
N SER A 173 -6.85 5.89 10.27
CA SER A 173 -6.36 4.81 9.43
C SER A 173 -6.05 3.57 10.26
N ARG A 174 -6.37 2.42 9.67
CA ARG A 174 -5.99 1.11 10.18
C ARG A 174 -5.13 0.39 9.15
N ILE A 175 -4.26 -0.50 9.61
CA ILE A 175 -3.38 -1.29 8.77
C ILE A 175 -4.22 -2.32 8.00
N VAL A 176 -4.09 -2.34 6.67
CA VAL A 176 -4.83 -3.23 5.78
C VAL A 176 -3.89 -3.74 4.69
N GLY A 177 -3.96 -5.05 4.40
CA GLY A 177 -3.36 -5.68 3.23
C GLY A 177 -1.83 -5.67 3.19
N ARG A 178 -1.16 -5.50 4.33
CA ARG A 178 0.30 -5.30 4.39
C ARG A 178 0.94 -5.81 5.67
N TRP A 179 2.25 -5.97 5.62
CA TRP A 179 3.11 -6.12 6.79
C TRP A 179 3.17 -4.83 7.61
N ALA A 180 3.32 -4.97 8.92
CA ALA A 180 3.61 -3.88 9.83
C ALA A 180 4.58 -4.32 10.93
N TYR A 181 5.55 -3.46 11.23
CA TYR A 181 6.48 -3.65 12.34
C TYR A 181 5.98 -2.85 13.54
N ILE A 182 5.48 -3.54 14.55
CA ILE A 182 4.79 -2.95 15.71
C ILE A 182 5.51 -3.44 16.97
N ASN A 183 5.99 -2.51 17.79
CA ASN A 183 6.65 -2.82 19.08
C ASN A 183 7.76 -3.87 18.98
N GLY A 184 8.57 -3.82 17.92
CA GLY A 184 9.71 -4.72 17.74
C GLY A 184 9.39 -6.07 17.09
N ARG A 185 8.16 -6.27 16.61
CA ARG A 185 7.71 -7.54 16.01
C ARG A 185 6.97 -7.29 14.70
N TRP A 186 7.11 -8.22 13.76
CA TRP A 186 6.40 -8.16 12.48
C TRP A 186 5.03 -8.81 12.58
N TYR A 187 4.04 -8.17 11.96
CA TYR A 187 2.66 -8.63 11.84
C TYR A 187 2.21 -8.46 10.39
N VAL A 188 1.20 -9.22 9.96
CA VAL A 188 0.60 -9.06 8.64
C VAL A 188 -0.91 -8.99 8.74
N PHE A 189 -1.52 -8.11 7.96
CA PHE A 189 -2.95 -7.84 7.97
C PHE A 189 -3.55 -8.14 6.60
N ASP A 190 -4.72 -8.78 6.58
CA ASP A 190 -5.45 -9.08 5.35
C ASP A 190 -6.08 -7.83 4.72
N GLN A 191 -6.71 -7.99 3.56
CA GLN A 191 -7.38 -6.90 2.84
C GLN A 191 -8.59 -6.29 3.57
N LYS A 192 -9.02 -6.88 4.69
CA LYS A 192 -10.07 -6.35 5.57
C LYS A 192 -9.48 -5.69 6.82
N GLY A 193 -8.16 -5.69 6.98
CA GLY A 193 -7.45 -5.16 8.14
C GLY A 193 -7.38 -6.11 9.32
N SER A 194 -7.73 -7.38 9.13
CA SER A 194 -7.64 -8.41 10.17
C SER A 194 -6.22 -8.97 10.22
N MET A 195 -5.66 -9.05 11.42
CA MET A 195 -4.35 -9.65 11.68
C MET A 195 -4.38 -11.14 11.33
N ILE A 196 -3.44 -11.56 10.50
CA ILE A 196 -3.30 -12.95 10.08
C ILE A 196 -2.53 -13.74 11.15
N LYS A 197 -2.95 -15.00 11.34
CA LYS A 197 -2.30 -16.00 12.19
C LYS A 197 -2.05 -17.26 11.37
N GLY A 198 -1.03 -18.04 11.73
CA GLY A 198 -0.62 -19.24 11.01
C GLY A 198 0.15 -18.92 9.73
N TRP A 199 0.06 -19.82 8.75
CA TRP A 199 0.77 -19.71 7.49
C TRP A 199 0.33 -18.50 6.67
N PHE A 200 1.30 -17.75 6.17
CA PHE A 200 1.09 -16.62 5.27
C PHE A 200 2.05 -16.73 4.07
N LYS A 201 1.51 -16.67 2.86
CA LYS A 201 2.31 -16.68 1.63
C LYS A 201 2.39 -15.29 1.02
N GLN A 202 3.60 -14.85 0.67
CA GLN A 202 3.83 -13.65 -0.11
C GLN A 202 4.75 -13.94 -1.28
N GLY A 203 4.23 -13.83 -2.50
CA GLY A 203 4.95 -14.30 -3.69
C GLY A 203 5.17 -15.82 -3.60
N ASP A 204 6.43 -16.24 -3.66
CA ASP A 204 6.84 -17.63 -3.50
C ASP A 204 7.26 -17.99 -2.07
N ASP A 205 7.41 -16.99 -1.20
CA ASP A 205 7.88 -17.18 0.17
C ASP A 205 6.73 -17.47 1.14
N TRP A 206 7.00 -18.38 2.08
CA TRP A 206 6.10 -18.70 3.19
C TRP A 206 6.65 -18.19 4.51
N TYR A 207 5.76 -17.66 5.33
CA TYR A 207 6.02 -17.17 6.68
C TYR A 207 5.04 -17.82 7.65
N TYR A 208 5.40 -17.88 8.92
CA TYR A 208 4.48 -18.33 9.95
C TYR A 208 4.25 -17.25 11.00
N MET A 209 2.99 -16.83 11.11
CA MET A 209 2.52 -15.89 12.12
C MET A 209 2.09 -16.69 13.35
N ASN A 210 2.64 -16.39 14.51
CA ASN A 210 2.36 -17.09 15.76
C ASN A 210 0.84 -17.19 16.00
N SER A 211 0.34 -18.39 16.26
CA SER A 211 -1.09 -18.64 16.44
C SER A 211 -1.69 -17.95 17.66
N LEU A 212 -0.87 -17.63 18.67
CA LEU A 212 -1.30 -16.96 19.89
C LEU A 212 -1.43 -15.45 19.69
N ASP A 213 -0.37 -14.80 19.23
CA ASP A 213 -0.28 -13.33 19.21
C ASP A 213 -0.13 -12.71 17.81
N GLY A 214 -0.05 -13.53 16.75
CA GLY A 214 0.06 -13.09 15.36
C GLY A 214 1.41 -12.51 14.97
N ALA A 215 2.42 -12.54 15.84
CA ALA A 215 3.75 -12.06 15.49
C ALA A 215 4.49 -13.08 14.60
N MET A 216 5.23 -12.60 13.61
CA MET A 216 6.04 -13.45 12.74
C MET A 216 7.10 -14.20 13.55
N LEU A 217 7.15 -15.52 13.40
CA LEU A 217 8.23 -16.33 13.93
C LEU A 217 9.41 -16.31 12.94
N SER A 218 10.63 -16.41 13.48
CA SER A 218 11.87 -16.41 12.70
C SER A 218 13.00 -17.10 13.48
N GLY A 219 14.00 -17.58 12.76
CA GLY A 219 15.22 -18.18 13.28
C GLY A 219 14.98 -19.42 14.15
N GLN A 220 13.94 -20.19 13.88
CA GLN A 220 13.51 -21.29 14.75
C GLN A 220 12.76 -22.40 14.00
N TRP A 221 12.76 -23.58 14.60
CA TRP A 221 11.87 -24.67 14.22
C TRP A 221 10.46 -24.42 14.74
N ILE A 222 9.46 -24.82 13.96
CA ILE A 222 8.06 -24.83 14.33
C ILE A 222 7.45 -26.20 14.03
N ASP A 223 6.46 -26.61 14.82
CA ASP A 223 5.66 -27.81 14.61
C ASP A 223 4.23 -27.43 14.28
N VAL A 224 3.75 -27.87 13.12
CA VAL A 224 2.39 -27.61 12.64
C VAL A 224 1.80 -28.92 12.13
N ASP A 225 0.68 -29.35 12.72
CA ASP A 225 -0.03 -30.57 12.35
C ASP A 225 0.86 -31.83 12.31
N GLY A 226 1.81 -31.93 13.23
CA GLY A 226 2.74 -33.07 13.34
C GLY A 226 3.91 -33.05 12.36
N MET A 227 4.09 -31.95 11.61
CA MET A 227 5.23 -31.73 10.72
C MET A 227 6.10 -30.60 11.25
N SER A 228 7.41 -30.77 11.17
CA SER A 228 8.38 -29.75 11.59
C SER A 228 8.90 -28.96 10.39
N PHE A 229 8.99 -27.64 10.54
CA PHE A 229 9.48 -26.71 9.52
C PHE A 229 10.50 -25.76 10.15
N TYR A 230 11.44 -25.25 9.37
CA TYR A 230 12.39 -24.23 9.84
C TYR A 230 12.10 -22.88 9.22
N LEU A 231 12.00 -21.85 10.05
CA LEU A 231 11.93 -20.46 9.63
C LEU A 231 13.32 -19.83 9.77
N THR A 232 13.84 -19.30 8.68
CA THR A 232 15.11 -18.54 8.64
C THR A 232 15.06 -17.31 9.56
N LYS A 233 16.19 -16.67 9.82
CA LYS A 233 16.24 -15.39 10.57
C LYS A 233 15.40 -14.28 9.93
N SER A 234 15.17 -14.36 8.61
CA SER A 234 14.28 -13.43 7.90
C SER A 234 12.79 -13.75 8.06
N GLY A 235 12.46 -14.93 8.61
CA GLY A 235 11.09 -15.43 8.77
C GLY A 235 10.61 -16.31 7.61
N VAL A 236 11.34 -16.35 6.49
CA VAL A 236 11.03 -17.22 5.35
C VAL A 236 11.22 -18.69 5.74
N MET A 237 10.26 -19.54 5.39
CA MET A 237 10.34 -20.99 5.54
C MET A 237 11.41 -21.56 4.61
N ALA A 238 12.35 -22.31 5.17
CA ALA A 238 13.38 -23.00 4.39
C ALA A 238 12.75 -24.13 3.54
N ILE A 239 13.21 -24.27 2.30
CA ILE A 239 12.87 -25.37 1.39
C ILE A 239 14.14 -25.87 0.71
N ASN A 240 14.24 -27.18 0.45
CA ASN A 240 15.41 -27.80 -0.19
C ASN A 240 16.76 -27.35 0.40
N ALA A 241 16.85 -27.28 1.73
CA ALA A 241 17.98 -26.69 2.42
C ALA A 241 18.40 -27.50 3.64
N TYR A 242 19.68 -27.37 4.00
CA TYR A 242 20.20 -27.85 5.26
C TYR A 242 19.99 -26.81 6.37
N ILE A 243 19.77 -27.26 7.60
CA ILE A 243 19.73 -26.43 8.81
C ILE A 243 20.81 -26.95 9.75
N LYS A 244 21.78 -26.10 10.14
CA LYS A 244 22.84 -26.51 11.07
C LYS A 244 22.29 -26.63 12.49
N ALA A 245 22.57 -27.74 13.15
CA ALA A 245 22.27 -27.92 14.56
C ALA A 245 23.24 -27.12 15.43
N ASP A 246 22.70 -26.38 16.41
CA ASP A 246 23.52 -25.57 17.32
C ASP A 246 24.51 -26.44 18.12
N GLY A 247 25.78 -26.05 18.07
CA GLY A 247 26.86 -26.67 18.83
C GLY A 247 27.20 -28.11 18.42
N LYS A 248 26.70 -28.60 17.28
CA LYS A 248 26.93 -29.96 16.80
C LYS A 248 27.42 -29.96 15.34
N ASP A 249 28.17 -31.00 14.99
CA ASP A 249 28.49 -31.29 13.59
C ASP A 249 27.37 -32.14 12.97
N LEU A 250 26.16 -31.56 12.93
CA LEU A 250 24.94 -32.20 12.45
C LEU A 250 24.10 -31.16 11.69
N TYR A 251 23.53 -31.59 10.57
CA TYR A 251 22.68 -30.80 9.71
C TYR A 251 21.38 -31.56 9.47
N TYR A 252 20.26 -30.87 9.71
CA TYR A 252 18.92 -31.37 9.39
C TYR A 252 18.56 -30.99 7.96
N TRP A 253 17.69 -31.76 7.32
CA TRP A 253 17.23 -31.51 5.97
C TRP A 253 15.74 -31.18 5.92
N VAL A 254 15.37 -30.18 5.10
CA VAL A 254 13.98 -29.91 4.72
C VAL A 254 13.80 -30.07 3.22
N ASP A 255 12.68 -30.67 2.81
CA ASP A 255 12.36 -30.93 1.41
C ASP A 255 11.80 -29.70 0.66
N SER A 256 11.33 -29.90 -0.57
CA SER A 256 10.74 -28.84 -1.41
C SER A 256 9.44 -28.27 -0.87
N GLU A 257 8.78 -28.94 0.06
CA GLU A 257 7.60 -28.47 0.78
C GLU A 257 7.97 -27.86 2.14
N GLY A 258 9.27 -27.81 2.48
CA GLY A 258 9.81 -27.29 3.74
C GLY A 258 9.71 -28.26 4.92
N LYS A 259 9.27 -29.50 4.69
CA LYS A 259 9.07 -30.48 5.74
C LYS A 259 10.41 -31.10 6.13
N TYR A 260 10.64 -31.19 7.43
CA TYR A 260 11.78 -31.89 7.99
C TYR A 260 11.78 -33.39 7.63
N GLN A 261 12.92 -33.89 7.15
CA GLN A 261 13.12 -35.29 6.78
C GLN A 261 14.32 -35.88 7.52
N LYS A 262 14.02 -36.59 8.62
CA LYS A 262 15.02 -37.13 9.56
C LYS A 262 16.04 -38.07 8.91
N GLU A 263 15.62 -38.85 7.92
CA GLU A 263 16.48 -39.81 7.24
C GLU A 263 17.61 -39.18 6.42
N TYR A 264 17.56 -37.86 6.17
CA TYR A 264 18.58 -37.11 5.44
C TYR A 264 19.51 -36.30 6.35
N ASP A 265 19.37 -36.43 7.67
CA ASP A 265 20.28 -35.83 8.63
C ASP A 265 21.73 -36.29 8.40
N THR A 266 22.68 -35.36 8.43
CA THR A 266 24.07 -35.64 8.06
C THR A 266 25.07 -34.77 8.80
N SER A 267 26.29 -35.27 9.03
CA SER A 267 27.45 -34.46 9.43
C SER A 267 28.25 -33.93 8.24
N LYS A 268 27.89 -34.31 7.01
CA LYS A 268 28.56 -33.94 5.76
C LYS A 268 27.53 -33.46 4.74
N PRO A 269 26.99 -32.25 4.90
CA PRO A 269 25.97 -31.70 3.99
C PRO A 269 26.55 -31.43 2.60
N ASP A 270 25.73 -31.60 1.57
CA ASP A 270 26.07 -31.22 0.20
C ASP A 270 25.78 -29.72 -0.05
N LEU A 271 26.63 -28.87 0.53
CA LEU A 271 26.53 -27.41 0.40
C LEU A 271 26.95 -26.87 -0.98
N LYS A 272 27.28 -27.77 -1.93
CA LYS A 272 27.54 -27.39 -3.32
C LYS A 272 26.25 -27.29 -4.12
N ASN A 273 25.29 -28.17 -3.83
CA ASN A 273 24.03 -28.27 -4.57
C ASN A 273 22.84 -27.68 -3.79
N TYR A 274 22.97 -27.53 -2.47
CA TYR A 274 21.89 -27.07 -1.61
C TYR A 274 22.35 -25.99 -0.64
N ASP A 275 21.40 -25.13 -0.27
CA ASP A 275 21.65 -24.00 0.60
C ASP A 275 21.70 -24.41 2.08
N LEU A 276 22.37 -23.57 2.88
CA LEU A 276 22.27 -23.60 4.34
C LEU A 276 21.30 -22.50 4.76
N ALA A 277 20.19 -22.88 5.38
CA ALA A 277 19.23 -21.93 5.92
C ALA A 277 19.81 -21.22 7.16
N GLU A 278 19.85 -19.88 7.11
CA GLU A 278 20.39 -19.03 8.18
C GLU A 278 19.34 -18.23 8.94
#